data_AF-A0A397PAR3-F1
#
_entry.id   AF-A0A397PAR3-F1
#
_cell.length_a   1.000
_cell.length_b   1.000
_cell.length_c   1.000
_cell.angle_alpha   90.00
_cell.angle_beta   90.00
_cell.angle_gamma   90.00
#
_symmetry.space_group_name_H-M   'P 1'
#
loop_
_entity.id
_entity.type
_entity.pdbx_description
1 polymer ?
#
loop_
_entity_poly.entity_id
_entity_poly.type
_entity_poly.pdbx_seq_one_letter_code
_entity_poly.pdbx_strand_id
1 'polypeptide(L)'
;MPEDKKSPLQSASEERGRIDQTPDLPTEKTIRDIVEAPEPAEKRQARLLDAKSKLQASMSANPSAHHNKLIEGIDDALAEIEAAGGETGTRSPTDVSGSGGG
;
A
#
# COMPACT_ATOMS: atom_id res chain seq x y z
N MET A 1 12.27 18.40 -64.78
CA MET A 1 11.62 18.65 -63.48
C MET A 1 11.45 17.30 -62.80
N PRO A 2 12.20 16.99 -61.73
CA PRO A 2 11.87 15.89 -60.83
C PRO A 2 11.18 16.41 -59.57
N GLU A 3 10.19 15.64 -59.17
CA GLU A 3 9.14 15.96 -58.21
C GLU A 3 9.61 16.10 -56.76
N ASP A 4 9.01 17.08 -56.09
CA ASP A 4 8.86 17.25 -54.66
C ASP A 4 8.45 15.96 -53.93
N LYS A 5 9.36 15.32 -53.17
CA LYS A 5 9.03 14.54 -51.97
C LYS A 5 10.20 14.54 -50.98
N LYS A 6 10.55 15.69 -50.43
CA LYS A 6 11.31 15.73 -49.18
C LYS A 6 10.31 15.82 -48.05
N SER A 7 9.79 14.65 -47.65
CA SER A 7 8.93 14.51 -46.48
C SER A 7 9.58 15.22 -45.29
N PRO A 8 8.94 16.24 -44.71
CA PRO A 8 9.26 16.64 -43.37
C PRO A 8 8.68 15.58 -42.43
N LEU A 9 8.97 15.72 -41.14
CA LEU A 9 8.31 15.09 -39.99
C LEU A 9 9.16 14.05 -39.26
N GLN A 10 9.66 14.54 -38.13
CA GLN A 10 9.48 13.93 -36.83
C GLN A 10 10.29 12.66 -36.56
N SER A 11 11.61 12.84 -36.44
CA SER A 11 12.35 12.16 -35.36
C SER A 11 12.01 12.85 -34.04
N ALA A 12 10.73 12.84 -33.66
CA ALA A 12 10.38 12.81 -32.26
C ALA A 12 10.77 11.40 -31.82
N SER A 13 12.02 11.25 -31.39
CA SER A 13 12.35 10.22 -30.41
C SER A 13 11.51 10.57 -29.19
N GLU A 14 10.27 10.10 -29.24
CA GLU A 14 9.37 10.00 -28.13
C GLU A 14 10.12 9.13 -27.13
N GLU A 15 10.90 9.80 -26.30
CA GLU A 15 11.33 9.35 -25.00
C GLU A 15 10.02 9.08 -24.25
N ARG A 16 9.38 7.96 -24.60
CA ARG A 16 8.26 7.39 -23.88
C ARG A 16 8.81 7.24 -22.49
N GLY A 17 8.31 8.11 -21.63
CA GLY A 17 8.68 8.23 -20.25
C GLY A 17 9.04 6.85 -19.76
N ARG A 18 10.32 6.71 -19.38
CA ARG A 18 10.59 5.88 -18.23
C ARG A 18 9.56 6.36 -17.23
N ILE A 19 8.55 5.54 -17.03
CA ILE A 19 7.96 5.36 -15.73
C ILE A 19 9.17 5.26 -14.80
N ASP A 20 9.61 6.41 -14.33
CA ASP A 20 10.30 6.59 -13.07
C ASP A 20 9.27 6.17 -12.00
N GLN A 21 8.87 4.90 -12.08
CA GLN A 21 8.50 4.12 -10.93
C GLN A 21 9.84 3.79 -10.28
N THR A 22 10.55 4.83 -9.81
CA THR A 22 11.10 4.69 -8.48
C THR A 22 9.94 4.13 -7.66
N PRO A 23 10.05 2.92 -7.08
CA PRO A 23 9.03 2.45 -6.18
C PRO A 23 8.96 3.49 -5.08
N ASP A 24 8.00 4.41 -5.18
CA ASP A 24 7.86 5.54 -4.28
C ASP A 24 7.71 4.90 -2.90
N LEU A 25 8.77 5.02 -2.11
CA LEU A 25 8.80 4.36 -0.81
C LEU A 25 7.63 4.94 -0.02
N PRO A 26 6.81 4.08 0.59
CA PRO A 26 5.65 4.57 1.31
C PRO A 26 6.09 5.60 2.35
N THR A 27 5.43 6.76 2.33
CA THR A 27 5.69 7.85 3.26
C THR A 27 4.60 7.93 4.33
N GLU A 28 4.79 8.73 5.38
CA GLU A 28 3.75 9.02 6.37
C GLU A 28 2.46 9.53 5.71
N LYS A 29 2.59 10.30 4.62
CA LYS A 29 1.45 10.76 3.82
C LYS A 29 0.75 9.60 3.12
N THR A 30 1.49 8.68 2.52
CA THR A 30 0.95 7.49 1.85
C THR A 30 0.14 6.62 2.83
N ILE A 31 0.68 6.39 4.03
CA ILE A 31 0.03 5.61 5.09
C ILE A 31 -1.31 6.26 5.45
N ARG A 32 -1.30 7.57 5.71
CA ARG A 32 -2.49 8.33 6.04
C ARG A 32 -3.55 8.29 4.93
N ASP A 33 -3.13 8.50 3.68
CA ASP A 33 -4.03 8.48 2.51
C ASP A 33 -4.75 7.13 2.37
N ILE A 34 -4.05 6.02 2.67
CA ILE A 34 -4.64 4.68 2.69
C ILE A 34 -5.65 4.52 3.84
N VAL A 35 -5.34 5.02 5.05
CA VAL A 35 -6.25 4.93 6.20
C VAL A 35 -7.53 5.73 5.96
N GLU A 36 -7.40 6.94 5.43
CA GLU A 36 -8.50 7.87 5.13
C GLU A 36 -9.27 7.50 3.86
N ALA A 37 -8.76 6.57 3.04
CA ALA A 37 -9.39 6.18 1.80
C ALA A 37 -10.83 5.68 2.05
N PRO A 38 -11.81 6.06 1.21
CA PRO A 38 -13.19 5.56 1.28
C PRO A 38 -13.29 4.12 0.71
N GLU A 39 -12.36 3.26 1.09
CA GLU A 39 -12.26 1.86 0.67
C GLU A 39 -12.63 0.93 1.84
N PRO A 40 -13.12 -0.29 1.56
CA PRO A 40 -13.35 -1.28 2.61
C PRO A 40 -12.08 -1.56 3.40
N ALA A 41 -12.24 -1.87 4.70
CA ALA A 41 -11.14 -2.12 5.63
C ALA A 41 -10.11 -3.12 5.07
N GLU A 42 -10.58 -4.22 4.47
CA GLU A 42 -9.74 -5.26 3.86
C GLU A 42 -8.83 -4.71 2.75
N LYS A 43 -9.34 -3.79 1.91
CA LYS A 43 -8.53 -3.15 0.86
C LYS A 43 -7.51 -2.19 1.44
N ARG A 44 -7.90 -1.39 2.45
CA ARG A 44 -6.97 -0.50 3.15
C ARG A 44 -5.84 -1.28 3.83
N GLN A 45 -6.17 -2.39 4.50
CA GLN A 45 -5.20 -3.31 5.09
C GLN A 45 -4.26 -3.91 4.05
N ALA A 46 -4.78 -4.40 2.93
CA ALA A 46 -3.94 -4.95 1.85
C ALA A 46 -2.94 -3.91 1.31
N ARG A 47 -3.36 -2.65 1.16
CA ARG A 47 -2.49 -1.56 0.71
C ARG A 47 -1.44 -1.19 1.76
N LEU A 48 -1.78 -1.21 3.04
CA LEU A 48 -0.84 -1.01 4.14
C LEU A 48 0.20 -2.14 4.23
N LEU A 49 -0.21 -3.40 4.04
CA LEU A 49 0.71 -4.54 4.02
C LEU A 49 1.65 -4.51 2.81
N ASP A 50 1.17 -4.10 1.65
CA ASP A 50 2.01 -3.85 0.46
C ASP A 50 3.04 -2.75 0.74
N ALA A 51 2.61 -1.66 1.36
CA ALA A 51 3.50 -0.58 1.79
C ALA A 51 4.57 -1.08 2.77
N LYS A 52 4.19 -1.83 3.80
CA LYS A 52 5.13 -2.43 4.76
C LYS A 52 6.14 -3.34 4.07
N SER A 53 5.70 -4.17 3.13
CA SER A 53 6.58 -5.05 2.35
C SER A 53 7.61 -4.28 1.54
N LYS A 54 7.21 -3.16 0.91
CA LYS A 54 8.13 -2.26 0.19
C LYS A 54 9.14 -1.58 1.11
N LEU A 55 8.72 -1.15 2.30
CA LEU A 55 9.62 -0.58 3.31
C LEU A 55 10.59 -1.61 3.85
N GLN A 56 10.16 -2.85 4.08
CA GLN A 56 11.04 -3.93 4.52
C GLN A 56 12.07 -4.29 3.45
N ALA A 57 11.65 -4.35 2.18
CA ALA A 57 12.57 -4.53 1.06
C ALA A 57 13.60 -3.39 0.98
N SER A 58 13.15 -2.14 1.19
CA SER A 58 14.02 -0.97 1.27
C SER A 58 14.97 -1.01 2.47
N MET A 59 14.50 -1.41 3.66
CA MET A 59 15.35 -1.59 4.84
C MET A 59 16.44 -2.63 4.61
N SER A 60 16.15 -3.68 3.84
CA SER A 60 17.13 -4.71 3.51
C SER A 60 18.24 -4.16 2.59
N ALA A 61 17.95 -3.15 1.77
CA ALA A 61 18.94 -2.47 0.93
C ALA A 61 19.61 -1.28 1.65
N ASN A 62 18.88 -0.56 2.49
CA ASN A 62 19.33 0.61 3.23
C ASN A 62 18.59 0.73 4.59
N PRO A 63 19.17 0.22 5.68
CA PRO A 63 18.56 0.28 6.99
C PRO A 63 18.51 1.73 7.49
N SER A 64 17.30 2.23 7.77
CA SER A 64 17.08 3.60 8.25
C SER A 64 16.09 3.60 9.40
N ALA A 65 16.38 4.39 10.44
CA ALA A 65 15.45 4.63 11.55
C ALA A 65 14.11 5.22 11.06
N HIS A 66 14.14 5.96 9.95
CA HIS A 66 12.93 6.46 9.31
C HIS A 66 12.04 5.32 8.78
N HIS A 67 12.63 4.27 8.19
CA HIS A 67 11.87 3.12 7.72
C HIS A 67 11.23 2.34 8.87
N ASN A 68 11.92 2.19 10.01
CA ASN A 68 11.32 1.58 11.20
C ASN A 68 10.10 2.36 11.67
N LYS A 69 10.22 3.70 11.78
CA LYS A 69 9.10 4.56 12.19
C LYS A 69 7.89 4.44 11.24
N LEU A 70 8.15 4.32 9.94
CA LEU A 70 7.09 4.12 8.95
C LEU A 70 6.42 2.74 9.08
N ILE A 71 7.18 1.70 9.38
CA ILE A 71 6.64 0.35 9.63
C ILE A 71 5.77 0.35 10.89
N GLU A 72 6.23 0.98 11.97
CA GLU A 72 5.45 1.15 13.21
C GLU A 72 4.14 1.89 12.93
N GLY A 73 4.18 3.01 12.19
CA GLY A 73 2.98 3.74 11.81
C GLY A 73 2.01 2.95 10.91
N ILE A 74 2.52 2.00 10.11
CA ILE A 74 1.67 1.08 9.35
C ILE A 74 1.00 0.06 10.28
N ASP A 75 1.74 -0.48 11.26
CA ASP A 75 1.19 -1.43 12.22
C ASP A 75 0.11 -0.79 13.11
N ASP A 76 0.32 0.46 13.54
CA ASP A 76 -0.71 1.25 14.23
C ASP A 76 -1.95 1.45 13.36
N ALA A 77 -1.77 1.85 12.10
CA ALA A 77 -2.86 2.05 11.15
C ALA A 77 -3.65 0.76 10.86
N LEU A 78 -2.97 -0.39 10.78
CA LEU A 78 -3.60 -1.71 10.64
C LEU A 78 -4.47 -2.01 11.87
N ALA A 79 -3.93 -1.79 13.08
CA ALA A 79 -4.65 -1.99 14.32
C ALA A 79 -5.86 -1.05 14.45
N GLU A 80 -5.75 0.21 14.00
CA GLU A 80 -6.87 1.15 13.95
C GLU A 80 -7.96 0.69 12.98
N ILE A 81 -7.60 0.19 11.80
CA ILE A 81 -8.57 -0.35 10.83
C ILE A 81 -9.22 -1.63 11.36
N GLU A 82 -8.46 -2.51 12.02
CA GLU A 82 -8.99 -3.71 12.68
C GLU A 82 -9.93 -3.35 13.83
N ALA A 83 -9.60 -2.36 14.65
CA ALA A 83 -10.44 -1.88 15.74
C ALA A 83 -11.73 -1.22 15.21
N ALA A 84 -11.62 -0.39 14.16
CA ALA A 84 -12.77 0.24 13.51
C ALA A 84 -13.66 -0.78 12.75
N GLY A 85 -13.09 -1.87 12.25
CA GLY A 85 -13.81 -2.99 11.65
C GLY A 85 -14.33 -4.02 12.68
N GLY A 86 -13.78 -3.99 13.90
CA GLY A 86 -14.04 -4.95 14.98
C GLY A 86 -15.41 -4.81 15.65
N GLU A 87 -16.12 -3.70 15.43
CA GLU A 87 -17.50 -3.55 15.92
C GLU A 87 -18.53 -4.35 15.11
N THR A 88 -18.16 -4.92 13.95
CA THR A 88 -18.99 -5.92 13.23
C THR A 88 -18.60 -7.36 13.61
N GLY A 89 -18.17 -7.53 14.85
CA GLY A 89 -17.72 -8.79 15.44
C GLY A 89 -18.48 -9.17 16.70
N THR A 90 -19.78 -8.87 16.81
CA THR A 90 -20.67 -9.61 17.71
C THR A 90 -20.83 -11.06 17.22
N ARG A 91 -19.74 -11.82 17.18
CA ARG A 91 -19.83 -13.25 17.43
C ARG A 91 -19.67 -13.37 18.93
N SER A 92 -20.83 -13.40 19.60
CA SER A 92 -20.99 -13.82 20.97
C SER A 92 -19.97 -14.90 21.31
N PRO A 93 -19.30 -14.88 22.47
CA PRO A 93 -18.86 -16.12 23.06
C PRO A 93 -20.15 -16.89 23.37
N THR A 94 -20.67 -17.64 22.41
CA THR A 94 -21.50 -18.79 22.75
C THR A 94 -20.56 -19.71 23.51
N ASP A 95 -20.54 -19.52 24.83
CA ASP A 95 -20.98 -20.55 25.78
C ASP A 95 -20.96 -21.93 25.11
N VAL A 96 -19.75 -22.49 24.96
CA VAL A 96 -19.63 -23.92 24.75
C VAL A 96 -19.69 -24.50 26.15
N SER A 97 -20.91 -24.86 26.51
CA SER A 97 -21.33 -25.72 27.61
C SER A 97 -20.21 -26.20 28.53
N GLY A 98 -20.20 -25.63 29.73
CA GLY A 98 -19.96 -26.44 30.90
C GLY A 98 -21.03 -27.53 30.99
N SER A 99 -20.72 -28.71 30.47
CA SER A 99 -21.28 -30.00 30.92
C SER A 99 -20.08 -30.77 31.43
N GLY A 100 -19.86 -30.97 32.74
CA GLY A 100 -20.81 -31.58 33.66
C GLY A 100 -20.69 -33.10 33.56
N GLY A 101 -19.90 -33.70 34.45
CA GLY A 101 -19.99 -35.13 34.81
C GLY A 101 -18.98 -36.07 34.16
N GLY A 102 -17.99 -36.49 34.95
CA GLY A 102 -17.20 -37.72 34.80
C GLY A 102 -17.05 -38.37 36.16
#